data_AF-A0A838DMP9-F1
#
_entry.id   AF-A0A838DMP9-F1
#
_cell.length_a   1.000
_cell.length_b   1.000
_cell.length_c   1.000
_cell.angle_alpha   90.00
_cell.angle_beta   90.00
_cell.angle_gamma   90.00
#
_symmetry.space_group_name_H-M   'P 1'
#
loop_
_entity.id
_entity.type
_entity.pdbx_description
1 polymer ?
#
loop_
_entity_poly.entity_id
_entity_poly.type
_entity_poly.pdbx_seq_one_letter_code
_entity_poly.pdbx_strand_id
1 'polypeptide(L)'
;MHYRIRVQGHLAPSWQGRLGGLHIEHQEAGTTLLSGFLLDQAALHGVLLQMIRLGLVLLSLEASEHPQDSTSFHVAEESEEDHMITEPKLEHRSAQPYVAIRTQVAPRELGKGLFSRLQSEVRVWLEKQGIAPTDAPFIRYLVIDDMMTKLDIELGWPIASPLAGTERIRAGVLPAGRYASLVSIGPYKGKALMKANGALIDWGAERGIVWDSKQTEQGEAFGARLESYIKGPGNEPDPDKWKTEVAIRVADQS
;
A
#
# COMPACT_ATOMS: atom_id res chain seq x y z
N MET A 1 -3.14 -16.39 -7.36
CA MET A 1 -4.43 -17.07 -7.56
C MET A 1 -4.88 -16.83 -8.99
N HIS A 2 -5.37 -17.86 -9.67
CA HIS A 2 -5.95 -17.71 -11.00
C HIS A 2 -7.44 -17.43 -10.84
N TYR A 3 -7.95 -16.41 -11.54
CA TYR A 3 -9.37 -16.04 -11.48
C TYR A 3 -10.05 -16.28 -12.81
N ARG A 4 -11.33 -16.63 -12.75
CA ARG A 4 -12.26 -16.66 -13.88
C ARG A 4 -13.50 -15.88 -13.48
N ILE A 5 -13.74 -14.76 -14.15
CA ILE A 5 -14.84 -13.84 -13.86
C ILE A 5 -15.73 -13.77 -15.09
N ARG A 6 -17.01 -14.12 -14.96
CA ARG A 6 -17.99 -13.96 -16.04
C ARG A 6 -18.85 -12.73 -15.78
N VAL A 7 -19.03 -11.91 -16.80
CA VAL A 7 -19.91 -10.74 -16.78
C VAL A 7 -20.86 -10.74 -17.97
N GLN A 8 -22.02 -10.11 -17.78
CA GLN A 8 -23.01 -9.92 -18.84
C GLN A 8 -22.58 -8.81 -19.81
N GLY A 9 -22.74 -9.05 -21.11
CA GLY A 9 -22.31 -8.14 -22.17
C GLY A 9 -20.90 -8.43 -22.69
N HIS A 10 -20.55 -7.80 -23.81
CA HIS A 10 -19.22 -7.88 -24.41
C HIS A 10 -18.36 -6.66 -24.03
N LEU A 11 -17.29 -6.90 -23.28
CA LEU A 11 -16.26 -5.90 -23.01
C LEU A 11 -15.32 -5.80 -24.21
N ALA A 12 -15.12 -4.60 -24.77
CA ALA A 12 -14.21 -4.44 -25.89
C ALA A 12 -12.77 -4.91 -25.53
N PRO A 13 -12.03 -5.57 -26.44
CA PRO A 13 -10.67 -6.06 -26.18
C PRO A 13 -9.68 -4.97 -25.71
N SER A 14 -9.95 -3.71 -26.02
CA SER A 14 -9.19 -2.54 -25.52
C SER A 14 -9.15 -2.41 -24.00
N TRP A 15 -10.02 -3.12 -23.27
CA TRP A 15 -10.05 -3.14 -21.80
C TRP A 15 -9.06 -4.11 -21.17
N GLN A 16 -8.41 -4.99 -21.95
CA GLN A 16 -7.51 -6.02 -21.43
C GLN A 16 -6.35 -5.44 -20.61
N GLY A 17 -5.80 -4.30 -21.04
CA GLY A 17 -4.75 -3.59 -20.30
C GLY A 17 -5.24 -2.83 -19.06
N ARG A 18 -6.56 -2.65 -18.89
CA ARG A 18 -7.17 -1.90 -17.78
C ARG A 18 -7.70 -2.80 -16.66
N LEU A 19 -7.90 -4.09 -16.93
CA LEU A 19 -8.45 -5.08 -15.99
C LEU A 19 -7.35 -5.96 -15.39
N GLY A 20 -6.26 -5.35 -14.90
CA GLY A 20 -5.19 -6.05 -14.20
C GLY A 20 -4.46 -7.13 -15.02
N GLY A 21 -4.51 -7.07 -16.36
CA GLY A 21 -3.90 -8.06 -17.25
C GLY A 21 -4.72 -9.33 -17.47
N LEU A 22 -5.98 -9.37 -17.03
CA LEU A 22 -6.90 -10.48 -17.31
C LEU A 22 -7.17 -10.58 -18.82
N HIS A 23 -7.07 -11.78 -19.37
CA HIS A 23 -7.43 -12.06 -20.75
C HIS A 23 -8.95 -11.94 -20.92
N ILE A 24 -9.37 -11.20 -21.95
CA ILE A 24 -10.78 -11.01 -22.29
C ILE A 24 -11.15 -12.00 -23.39
N GLU A 25 -12.14 -12.84 -23.12
CA GLU A 25 -12.72 -13.77 -24.08
C GLU A 25 -14.23 -13.51 -24.20
N HIS A 26 -14.72 -13.25 -25.41
CA HIS A 26 -16.16 -13.17 -25.67
C HIS A 26 -16.70 -14.58 -25.80
N GLN A 27 -17.73 -14.88 -25.02
CA GLN A 27 -18.40 -16.18 -25.02
C GLN A 27 -19.77 -16.07 -25.67
N GLU A 28 -20.31 -17.23 -26.06
CA GLU A 28 -21.67 -17.32 -26.60
C GLU A 28 -22.72 -16.75 -25.61
N ALA A 29 -23.90 -16.39 -26.13
CA ALA A 29 -24.97 -15.73 -25.38
C ALA A 29 -24.65 -14.31 -24.84
N GLY A 30 -23.66 -13.62 -25.41
CA GLY A 30 -23.45 -12.20 -25.12
C GLY A 30 -22.74 -11.94 -23.80
N THR A 31 -21.82 -12.82 -23.40
CA THR A 31 -21.09 -12.73 -22.12
C THR A 31 -19.59 -12.56 -22.34
N THR A 32 -18.90 -12.00 -21.35
CA THR A 32 -17.44 -11.92 -21.36
C THR A 32 -16.88 -12.75 -20.23
N LEU A 33 -15.92 -13.62 -20.55
CA LEU A 33 -15.05 -14.27 -19.58
C LEU A 33 -13.75 -13.48 -19.46
N LEU A 34 -13.40 -13.15 -18.24
CA LEU A 34 -12.12 -12.57 -17.86
C LEU A 34 -11.33 -13.62 -17.08
N SER A 35 -10.16 -14.01 -17.57
CA SER A 35 -9.34 -15.02 -16.89
C SER A 35 -7.87 -14.67 -16.85
N GLY A 36 -7.22 -14.98 -15.74
CA GLY A 36 -5.78 -14.78 -15.60
C GLY A 36 -5.34 -14.70 -14.14
N PHE A 37 -4.05 -14.41 -13.98
CA PHE A 37 -3.45 -14.26 -12.66
C PHE A 37 -3.58 -12.83 -12.17
N LEU A 38 -4.16 -12.68 -10.99
CA LEU A 38 -4.06 -11.43 -10.25
C LEU A 38 -3.09 -11.62 -9.10
N LEU A 39 -2.28 -10.59 -8.89
CA LEU A 39 -1.21 -10.58 -7.90
C LEU A 39 -1.75 -10.78 -6.49
N ASP A 40 -2.92 -10.23 -6.17
CA ASP A 40 -3.55 -10.29 -4.85
C ASP A 40 -5.07 -9.99 -4.91
N GLN A 41 -5.71 -10.02 -3.75
CA GLN A 41 -7.13 -9.70 -3.57
C GLN A 41 -7.44 -8.21 -3.81
N ALA A 42 -6.49 -7.28 -3.64
CA ALA A 42 -6.71 -5.86 -3.92
C ALA A 42 -6.79 -5.61 -5.43
N ALA A 43 -5.97 -6.30 -6.23
CA ALA A 43 -6.06 -6.29 -7.68
C ALA A 43 -7.41 -6.88 -8.15
N LEU A 44 -7.90 -7.93 -7.50
CA LEU A 44 -9.26 -8.44 -7.75
C LEU A 44 -10.33 -7.41 -7.38
N HIS A 45 -10.22 -6.79 -6.20
CA HIS A 45 -11.15 -5.78 -5.75
C HIS A 45 -11.18 -4.56 -6.68
N GLY A 46 -10.02 -4.10 -7.16
CA GLY A 46 -9.91 -3.03 -8.15
C GLY A 46 -10.62 -3.38 -9.47
N VAL A 47 -10.44 -4.61 -9.95
CA VAL A 47 -11.13 -5.13 -11.14
C VAL A 47 -12.65 -5.18 -10.92
N LEU A 48 -13.13 -5.67 -9.76
CA LEU A 48 -14.56 -5.73 -9.44
C LEU A 48 -15.18 -4.33 -9.32
N LEU A 49 -14.48 -3.37 -8.70
CA LEU A 49 -14.91 -1.98 -8.64
C LEU A 49 -15.00 -1.35 -10.04
N GLN A 50 -14.08 -1.67 -10.93
CA GLN A 50 -14.14 -1.23 -12.33
C GLN A 50 -15.36 -1.80 -13.06
N MET A 51 -15.71 -3.06 -12.84
CA MET A 51 -16.92 -3.67 -13.40
C MET A 51 -18.19 -2.95 -12.91
N ILE A 52 -18.25 -2.65 -11.61
CA ILE A 52 -19.35 -1.89 -11.02
C ILE A 52 -19.45 -0.49 -11.65
N ARG A 53 -18.33 0.22 -11.82
CA ARG A 53 -18.30 1.54 -12.48
C ARG A 53 -18.79 1.51 -13.92
N LEU A 54 -18.55 0.41 -14.62
CA LEU A 54 -19.01 0.21 -16.00
C LEU A 54 -20.47 -0.27 -16.09
N GLY A 55 -21.14 -0.49 -14.95
CA GLY A 55 -22.50 -1.02 -14.90
C GLY A 55 -22.61 -2.45 -15.40
N LEU A 56 -21.51 -3.22 -15.33
CA LEU A 56 -21.48 -4.61 -15.78
C LEU A 56 -22.05 -5.52 -14.70
N VAL A 57 -22.95 -6.42 -15.10
CA VAL A 57 -23.53 -7.42 -14.21
C VAL A 57 -22.56 -8.58 -14.07
N LEU A 58 -22.13 -8.84 -12.83
CA LEU A 58 -21.30 -10.00 -12.50
C LEU A 58 -22.17 -11.27 -12.48
N LEU A 59 -21.79 -12.26 -13.29
CA LEU A 59 -22.50 -13.54 -13.39
C LEU A 59 -21.84 -14.63 -12.54
N SER A 60 -20.50 -14.72 -12.55
CA SER A 60 -19.76 -15.64 -11.69
C SER A 60 -18.34 -15.16 -11.42
N LEU A 61 -17.79 -15.58 -10.27
CA LEU A 61 -16.41 -15.39 -9.87
C LEU A 61 -15.89 -16.72 -9.33
N GLU A 62 -14.86 -17.26 -9.98
CA GLU A 62 -14.19 -18.50 -9.57
C GLU A 62 -12.71 -18.20 -9.31
N ALA A 63 -12.18 -18.75 -8.21
CA ALA A 63 -10.78 -18.68 -7.85
C ALA A 63 -10.21 -20.09 -7.82
N SER A 64 -9.08 -20.32 -8.49
CA SER A 64 -8.36 -21.59 -8.45
C SER A 64 -6.88 -21.38 -8.20
N GLU A 65 -6.31 -22.26 -7.39
CA GLU A 65 -4.86 -22.47 -7.33
C GLU A 65 -4.46 -23.27 -8.57
N HIS A 66 -3.41 -22.86 -9.27
CA HIS A 66 -2.99 -23.59 -10.46
C HIS A 66 -2.19 -24.83 -10.04
N PRO A 67 -2.57 -26.05 -10.47
CA PRO A 67 -1.82 -27.26 -10.16
C PRO A 67 -0.75 -27.49 -11.23
N GLN A 68 0.34 -26.72 -11.22
CA GLN A 68 1.60 -27.12 -11.88
C GLN A 68 2.80 -26.50 -11.15
N ASP A 69 3.18 -27.14 -10.05
CA ASP A 69 4.58 -27.41 -9.72
C ASP A 69 4.63 -28.49 -8.63
N SER A 70 4.36 -29.73 -9.02
CA SER A 70 4.77 -30.91 -8.27
C SER A 70 6.18 -31.30 -8.72
N THR A 71 7.18 -30.56 -8.27
CA THR A 71 8.54 -31.09 -8.12
C THR A 71 9.02 -30.74 -6.74
N SER A 72 9.22 -31.79 -5.94
CA SER A 72 9.50 -31.75 -4.51
C SER A 72 10.67 -30.83 -4.17
N PHE A 73 10.36 -29.64 -3.68
CA PHE A 73 11.12 -29.00 -2.63
C PHE A 73 10.25 -29.10 -1.39
N HIS A 74 10.81 -29.58 -0.28
CA HIS A 74 10.21 -29.38 1.03
C HIS A 74 10.12 -27.86 1.24
N VAL A 75 9.00 -27.27 0.85
CA VAL A 75 8.55 -26.00 1.40
C VAL A 75 7.99 -26.41 2.75
N ALA A 76 8.76 -26.17 3.81
CA ALA A 76 8.14 -26.00 5.11
C ALA A 76 6.99 -25.02 4.88
N GLU A 77 5.76 -25.44 5.15
CA GLU A 77 4.65 -24.52 5.32
C GLU A 77 5.16 -23.47 6.33
N GLU A 78 5.57 -22.29 5.83
CA GLU A 78 5.79 -21.13 6.69
C GLU A 78 4.42 -20.90 7.31
N SER A 79 4.32 -21.23 8.60
CA SER A 79 3.13 -21.14 9.40
C SER A 79 2.46 -19.79 9.21
N GLU A 80 1.13 -19.78 9.08
CA GLU A 80 0.32 -18.55 9.15
C GLU A 80 0.52 -17.78 10.48
N GLU A 81 1.31 -18.30 11.41
CA GLU A 81 1.64 -17.76 12.73
C GLU A 81 2.70 -16.64 12.72
N ASP A 82 3.48 -16.45 11.65
CA ASP A 82 4.68 -15.56 11.69
C ASP A 82 4.37 -14.06 11.46
N HIS A 83 3.11 -13.70 11.18
CA HIS A 83 2.75 -12.33 10.84
C HIS A 83 1.46 -11.86 11.50
N MET A 84 1.59 -11.00 12.50
CA MET A 84 0.48 -10.50 13.32
C MET A 84 0.16 -9.05 12.97
N ILE A 85 -1.12 -8.68 13.00
CA ILE A 85 -1.55 -7.28 12.98
C ILE A 85 -2.34 -6.97 14.24
N THR A 86 -2.20 -5.76 14.78
CA THR A 86 -3.04 -5.30 15.88
C THR A 86 -4.44 -4.94 15.38
N GLU A 87 -5.41 -4.88 16.29
CA GLU A 87 -6.72 -4.31 15.97
C GLU A 87 -6.57 -2.88 15.43
N PRO A 88 -7.25 -2.54 14.32
CA PRO A 88 -7.25 -1.19 13.81
C PRO A 88 -7.96 -0.23 14.77
N LYS A 89 -7.41 0.98 14.91
CA LYS A 89 -7.93 2.02 15.79
C LYS A 89 -8.05 3.35 15.05
N LEU A 90 -8.91 4.22 15.57
CA LEU A 90 -8.96 5.64 15.22
C LEU A 90 -8.32 6.47 16.33
N GLU A 91 -7.49 7.41 15.96
CA GLU A 91 -6.89 8.35 16.90
C GLU A 91 -6.73 9.74 16.29
N HIS A 92 -6.72 10.75 17.16
CA HIS A 92 -6.44 12.12 16.75
C HIS A 92 -4.94 12.39 16.89
N ARG A 93 -4.31 12.91 15.85
CA ARG A 93 -2.90 13.28 15.83
C ARG A 93 -2.74 14.78 15.66
N SER A 94 -1.80 15.36 16.40
CA SER A 94 -1.33 16.73 16.18
C SER A 94 -0.54 16.83 14.87
N ALA A 95 -0.39 18.04 14.35
CA ALA A 95 0.47 18.28 13.21
C ALA A 95 1.93 17.94 13.57
N GLN A 96 2.61 17.17 12.72
CA GLN A 96 3.97 16.68 12.99
C GLN A 96 4.92 17.18 11.90
N PRO A 97 5.84 18.10 12.22
CA PRO A 97 6.91 18.49 11.30
C PRO A 97 7.83 17.31 10.97
N TYR A 98 8.33 17.27 9.74
CA TYR A 98 9.29 16.28 9.29
C TYR A 98 10.21 16.84 8.22
N VAL A 99 11.30 16.14 7.96
CA VAL A 99 12.11 16.30 6.74
C VAL A 99 12.17 14.99 5.98
N ALA A 100 12.19 15.06 4.65
CA ALA A 100 12.16 13.89 3.80
C ALA A 100 12.85 14.09 2.47
N ILE A 101 13.14 12.98 1.82
CA ILE A 101 13.47 12.92 0.40
C ILE A 101 12.25 12.42 -0.37
N ARG A 102 11.79 13.22 -1.35
CA ARG A 102 10.75 12.80 -2.30
C ARG A 102 11.36 12.07 -3.48
N THR A 103 10.74 10.97 -3.89
CA THR A 103 11.13 10.20 -5.09
C THR A 103 9.92 9.54 -5.71
N GLN A 104 10.05 9.20 -6.99
CA GLN A 104 9.10 8.32 -7.67
C GLN A 104 9.77 6.97 -7.94
N VAL A 105 9.07 5.87 -7.66
CA VAL A 105 9.67 4.53 -7.70
C VAL A 105 8.63 3.47 -8.06
N ALA A 106 9.04 2.39 -8.74
CA ALA A 106 8.18 1.22 -8.89
C ALA A 106 8.13 0.42 -7.57
N PRO A 107 6.98 -0.15 -7.15
CA PRO A 107 6.89 -0.88 -5.87
C PRO A 107 7.95 -1.96 -5.68
N ARG A 108 8.30 -2.68 -6.76
CA ARG A 108 9.35 -3.73 -6.78
C ARG A 108 10.76 -3.23 -6.47
N GLU A 109 11.00 -1.92 -6.54
CA GLU A 109 12.32 -1.31 -6.31
C GLU A 109 12.46 -0.76 -4.90
N LEU A 110 11.35 -0.62 -4.16
CA LEU A 110 11.33 -0.11 -2.79
C LEU A 110 12.20 -0.96 -1.85
N GLY A 111 12.13 -2.29 -2.00
CA GLY A 111 12.89 -3.27 -1.21
C GLY A 111 14.35 -3.45 -1.62
N LYS A 112 14.81 -2.86 -2.73
CA LYS A 112 16.19 -3.05 -3.25
C LYS A 112 17.21 -2.10 -2.60
N GLY A 113 17.09 -1.89 -1.30
CA GLY A 113 18.00 -1.00 -0.54
C GLY A 113 17.76 0.51 -0.73
N LEU A 114 16.79 0.90 -1.58
CA LEU A 114 16.41 2.30 -1.78
C LEU A 114 16.04 2.96 -0.44
N PHE A 115 15.20 2.26 0.33
CA PHE A 115 14.75 2.71 1.63
C PHE A 115 15.90 3.03 2.59
N SER A 116 16.78 2.05 2.82
CA SER A 116 17.94 2.19 3.71
C SER A 116 18.85 3.35 3.29
N ARG A 117 19.11 3.49 1.98
CA ARG A 117 19.94 4.55 1.43
C ARG A 117 19.35 5.94 1.70
N LEU A 118 18.08 6.15 1.37
CA LEU A 118 17.45 7.47 1.52
C LEU A 118 17.22 7.84 2.99
N GLN A 119 16.86 6.88 3.84
CA GLN A 119 16.77 7.13 5.27
C GLN A 119 18.11 7.52 5.88
N SER A 120 19.19 6.84 5.48
CA SER A 120 20.54 7.16 5.92
C SER A 120 20.95 8.56 5.47
N GLU A 121 20.59 8.96 4.25
CA GLU A 121 20.89 10.30 3.72
C GLU A 121 20.20 11.40 4.55
N VAL A 122 18.90 11.26 4.85
CA VAL A 122 18.18 12.22 5.70
C VAL A 122 18.75 12.24 7.12
N ARG A 123 19.05 11.07 7.69
CA ARG A 123 19.61 10.96 9.04
C ARG A 123 20.97 11.65 9.16
N VAL A 124 21.88 11.39 8.22
CA VAL A 124 23.21 12.05 8.19
C VAL A 124 23.08 13.56 8.07
N TRP A 125 22.09 14.05 7.31
CA TRP A 125 21.86 15.48 7.22
C TRP A 125 21.32 16.07 8.53
N LEU A 126 20.37 15.41 9.18
CA LEU A 126 19.86 15.82 10.49
C LEU A 126 20.97 15.89 11.55
N GLU A 127 21.84 14.87 11.58
CA GLU A 127 23.01 14.84 12.46
C GLU A 127 23.93 16.06 12.22
N LYS A 128 24.19 16.43 10.96
CA LYS A 128 24.97 17.65 10.62
C LYS A 128 24.30 18.94 11.05
N GLN A 129 22.96 18.99 11.10
CA GLN A 129 22.21 20.13 11.61
C GLN A 129 22.11 20.14 13.14
N GLY A 130 22.58 19.10 13.84
CA GLY A 130 22.42 18.96 15.29
C GLY A 130 20.96 18.70 15.71
N ILE A 131 20.14 18.15 14.82
CA ILE A 131 18.72 17.90 15.05
C ILE A 131 18.51 16.40 15.26
N ALA A 132 17.91 16.04 16.40
CA ALA A 132 17.48 14.68 16.66
C ALA A 132 16.07 14.45 16.09
N PRO A 133 15.82 13.32 15.40
CA PRO A 133 14.46 12.91 15.09
C PRO A 133 13.64 12.69 16.36
N THR A 134 12.34 12.98 16.31
CA THR A 134 11.43 12.79 17.45
C THR A 134 10.77 11.42 17.49
N ASP A 135 10.78 10.69 16.37
CA ASP A 135 10.15 9.38 16.26
C ASP A 135 10.76 8.57 15.10
N ALA A 136 10.22 7.37 14.88
CA ALA A 136 10.59 6.44 13.84
C ALA A 136 10.50 7.06 12.44
N PRO A 137 11.36 6.63 11.51
CA PRO A 137 11.27 7.10 10.14
C PRO A 137 10.11 6.43 9.43
N PHE A 138 9.64 7.05 8.35
CA PHE A 138 8.47 6.60 7.64
C PHE A 138 8.62 6.69 6.12
N ILE A 139 7.76 5.96 5.41
CA ILE A 139 7.37 6.26 4.04
C ILE A 139 6.02 6.96 4.07
N ARG A 140 5.91 8.10 3.40
CA ARG A 140 4.65 8.78 3.12
C ARG A 140 4.31 8.59 1.65
N TYR A 141 3.16 8.02 1.38
CA TYR A 141 2.62 7.87 0.03
C TYR A 141 1.87 9.15 -0.31
N LEU A 142 2.38 9.88 -1.30
CA LEU A 142 1.75 11.10 -1.81
C LEU A 142 0.75 10.77 -2.91
N VAL A 143 1.17 9.96 -3.87
CA VAL A 143 0.34 9.47 -4.97
C VAL A 143 0.65 8.00 -5.21
N ILE A 144 -0.41 7.21 -5.35
CA ILE A 144 -0.35 5.83 -5.81
C ILE A 144 -1.02 5.78 -7.17
N ASP A 145 -0.29 5.38 -8.21
CA ASP A 145 -0.87 5.26 -9.55
C ASP A 145 -1.89 4.12 -9.62
N ASP A 146 -2.89 4.25 -10.50
CA ASP A 146 -4.00 3.30 -10.59
C ASP A 146 -3.56 1.87 -10.93
N MET A 147 -2.40 1.74 -11.59
CA MET A 147 -1.85 0.45 -12.01
C MET A 147 -0.86 -0.15 -11.00
N MET A 148 -0.59 0.53 -9.88
CA MET A 148 0.45 0.16 -8.92
C MET A 148 1.83 -0.06 -9.58
N THR A 149 2.13 0.71 -10.63
CA THR A 149 3.42 0.66 -11.33
C THR A 149 4.39 1.71 -10.81
N LYS A 150 3.88 2.77 -10.18
CA LYS A 150 4.64 3.95 -9.78
C LYS A 150 4.05 4.60 -8.54
N LEU A 151 4.91 4.73 -7.53
CA LEU A 151 4.60 5.39 -6.27
C LEU A 151 5.32 6.72 -6.22
N ASP A 152 4.62 7.80 -5.91
CA ASP A 152 5.22 9.07 -5.49
C ASP A 152 5.26 9.09 -3.97
N ILE A 153 6.47 9.04 -3.42
CA ILE A 153 6.69 8.83 -1.99
C ILE A 153 7.69 9.81 -1.42
N GLU A 154 7.58 10.00 -0.11
CA GLU A 154 8.59 10.67 0.71
C GLU A 154 9.13 9.71 1.77
N LEU A 155 10.45 9.63 1.90
CA LEU A 155 11.09 8.91 2.99
C LEU A 155 11.57 9.93 4.01
N GLY A 156 10.94 9.92 5.18
CA GLY A 156 11.02 11.02 6.12
C GLY A 156 11.37 10.63 7.55
N TRP A 157 11.82 11.63 8.29
CA TRP A 157 12.07 11.58 9.73
C TRP A 157 11.29 12.71 10.41
N PRO A 158 10.47 12.40 11.43
CA PRO A 158 9.80 13.40 12.26
C PRO A 158 10.81 14.26 13.04
N ILE A 159 10.53 15.55 13.16
CA ILE A 159 11.35 16.52 13.94
C ILE A 159 10.48 17.38 14.85
N ALA A 160 11.06 17.90 15.92
CA ALA A 160 10.32 18.63 16.96
C ALA A 160 9.72 19.96 16.46
N SER A 161 10.41 20.65 15.56
CA SER A 161 10.04 21.99 15.10
C SER A 161 10.20 22.09 13.58
N PRO A 162 9.36 22.89 12.88
CA PRO A 162 9.52 23.14 11.45
C PRO A 162 10.91 23.69 11.12
N LEU A 163 11.42 23.28 9.96
CA LEU A 163 12.75 23.64 9.47
C LEU A 163 12.64 24.09 8.02
N ALA A 164 13.56 24.94 7.57
CA ALA A 164 13.74 25.17 6.14
C ALA A 164 14.45 23.95 5.52
N GLY A 165 13.80 23.31 4.56
CA GLY A 165 14.43 22.27 3.77
C GLY A 165 15.46 22.83 2.78
N THR A 166 16.13 21.91 2.10
CA THR A 166 16.91 22.16 0.87
C THR A 166 16.15 21.64 -0.34
N GLU A 167 16.73 21.77 -1.54
CA GLU A 167 16.17 21.16 -2.75
C GLU A 167 16.07 19.62 -2.63
N ARG A 168 17.09 19.00 -2.02
CA ARG A 168 17.19 17.55 -1.85
C ARG A 168 16.38 17.03 -0.67
N ILE A 169 16.49 17.72 0.48
CA ILE A 169 15.84 17.35 1.74
C ILE A 169 14.74 18.35 2.01
N ARG A 170 13.51 17.96 1.73
CA ARG A 170 12.34 18.83 1.84
C ARG A 170 11.83 18.79 3.26
N ALA A 171 11.40 19.95 3.75
CA ALA A 171 10.64 20.02 4.98
C ALA A 171 9.14 19.94 4.67
N GLY A 172 8.39 19.28 5.53
CA GLY A 172 6.95 19.14 5.42
C GLY A 172 6.29 19.03 6.79
N VAL A 173 4.96 18.96 6.76
CA VAL A 173 4.14 18.73 7.96
C VAL A 173 3.15 17.61 7.64
N LEU A 174 3.12 16.59 8.49
CA LEU A 174 2.02 15.63 8.51
C LEU A 174 0.80 16.34 9.10
N PRO A 175 -0.33 16.41 8.38
CA PRO A 175 -1.49 17.18 8.82
C PRO A 175 -2.03 16.67 10.15
N ALA A 176 -2.52 17.59 11.00
CA ALA A 176 -3.34 17.22 12.14
C ALA A 176 -4.66 16.58 11.68
N GLY A 177 -5.31 15.84 12.58
CA GLY A 177 -6.63 15.28 12.35
C GLY A 177 -6.74 13.84 12.79
N ARG A 178 -7.79 13.17 12.32
CA ARG A 178 -8.01 11.75 12.63
C ARG A 178 -7.22 10.87 11.69
N TYR A 179 -6.59 9.85 12.25
CA TYR A 179 -5.91 8.79 11.52
C TYR A 179 -6.51 7.46 11.94
N ALA A 180 -6.77 6.60 10.97
CA ALA A 180 -6.92 5.17 11.25
C ALA A 180 -5.53 4.53 11.19
N SER A 181 -5.18 3.69 12.14
CA SER A 181 -3.91 2.97 12.12
C SER A 181 -4.01 1.57 12.69
N LEU A 182 -3.07 0.72 12.29
CA LEU A 182 -2.78 -0.56 12.91
C LEU A 182 -1.27 -0.84 12.84
N VAL A 183 -0.80 -1.76 13.67
CA VAL A 183 0.60 -2.16 13.69
C VAL A 183 0.74 -3.56 13.13
N SER A 184 1.60 -3.69 12.13
CA SER A 184 2.08 -4.95 11.60
C SER A 184 3.31 -5.40 12.38
N ILE A 185 3.31 -6.65 12.83
CA ILE A 185 4.37 -7.27 13.63
C ILE A 185 4.90 -8.49 12.87
N GLY A 186 6.21 -8.52 12.68
CA GLY A 186 6.89 -9.60 11.96
C GLY A 186 7.70 -9.11 10.74
N PRO A 187 8.33 -10.05 10.02
CA PRO A 187 9.24 -9.73 8.92
C PRO A 187 8.51 -9.09 7.72
N TYR A 188 9.24 -8.31 6.91
CA TYR A 188 8.70 -7.68 5.68
C TYR A 188 8.47 -8.66 4.51
N LYS A 189 8.40 -9.97 4.78
CA LYS A 189 8.22 -11.03 3.78
C LYS A 189 6.74 -11.19 3.41
N GLY A 190 6.45 -12.01 2.39
CA GLY A 190 5.11 -12.58 2.21
C GLY A 190 3.94 -11.59 2.05
N LYS A 191 4.20 -10.38 1.53
CA LYS A 191 3.19 -9.30 1.39
C LYS A 191 2.62 -8.78 2.72
N ALA A 192 3.33 -9.00 3.83
CA ALA A 192 3.04 -8.52 5.18
C ALA A 192 2.37 -7.14 5.25
N LEU A 193 3.09 -6.10 4.78
CA LEU A 193 2.60 -4.72 4.85
C LEU A 193 1.43 -4.45 3.90
N MET A 194 1.34 -5.18 2.79
CA MET A 194 0.21 -5.07 1.88
C MET A 194 -1.05 -5.66 2.51
N LYS A 195 -0.96 -6.80 3.22
CA LYS A 195 -2.06 -7.38 4.01
C LYS A 195 -2.49 -6.42 5.13
N ALA A 196 -1.54 -5.83 5.85
CA ALA A 196 -1.81 -4.83 6.89
C ALA A 196 -2.55 -3.60 6.35
N ASN A 197 -2.11 -3.04 5.22
CA ASN A 197 -2.80 -1.94 4.55
C ASN A 197 -4.22 -2.34 4.10
N GLY A 198 -4.37 -3.54 3.51
CA GLY A 198 -5.68 -4.06 3.09
C GLY A 198 -6.65 -4.17 4.25
N ALA A 199 -6.23 -4.79 5.36
CA ALA A 199 -7.03 -4.93 6.56
C ALA A 199 -7.49 -3.57 7.14
N LEU A 200 -6.63 -2.54 7.11
CA LEU A 200 -7.01 -1.19 7.55
C LEU A 200 -8.06 -0.55 6.64
N ILE A 201 -7.93 -0.73 5.32
CA ILE A 201 -8.85 -0.20 4.32
C ILE A 201 -10.23 -0.88 4.46
N ASP A 202 -10.25 -2.21 4.55
CA ASP A 202 -11.48 -3.00 4.72
C ASP A 202 -12.19 -2.61 6.02
N TRP A 203 -11.46 -2.53 7.12
CA TRP A 203 -11.98 -2.10 8.42
C TRP A 203 -12.60 -0.70 8.37
N GLY A 204 -11.99 0.22 7.62
CA GLY A 204 -12.53 1.56 7.43
C GLY A 204 -13.79 1.57 6.56
N ALA A 205 -13.81 0.77 5.49
CA ALA A 205 -14.99 0.62 4.63
C ALA A 205 -16.20 0.10 5.40
N GLU A 206 -16.03 -0.93 6.25
CA GLU A 206 -17.07 -1.46 7.14
C GLU A 206 -17.68 -0.41 8.08
N ARG A 207 -16.90 0.64 8.41
CA ARG A 207 -17.28 1.71 9.34
C ARG A 207 -17.70 3.00 8.63
N GLY A 208 -17.75 2.99 7.30
CA GLY A 208 -18.07 4.18 6.51
C GLY A 208 -17.03 5.29 6.65
N ILE A 209 -15.76 4.95 6.92
CA ILE A 209 -14.67 5.92 6.98
C ILE A 209 -14.38 6.42 5.56
N VAL A 210 -14.39 7.75 5.43
CA VAL A 210 -13.94 8.43 4.21
C VAL A 210 -12.47 8.75 4.38
N TRP A 211 -11.61 8.17 3.55
CA TRP A 211 -10.18 8.48 3.55
C TRP A 211 -9.93 9.90 3.03
N ASP A 212 -8.92 10.57 3.58
CA ASP A 212 -8.43 11.84 3.05
C ASP A 212 -7.60 11.56 1.79
N SER A 213 -8.29 11.23 0.70
CA SER A 213 -7.71 10.98 -0.61
C SER A 213 -8.58 11.58 -1.71
N LYS A 214 -7.96 11.82 -2.87
CA LYS A 214 -8.64 12.30 -4.07
C LYS A 214 -8.05 11.62 -5.30
N GLN A 215 -8.92 11.24 -6.22
CA GLN A 215 -8.46 10.79 -7.54
C GLN A 215 -7.88 11.97 -8.32
N THR A 216 -6.73 11.77 -8.94
CA THR A 216 -6.07 12.72 -9.84
C THR A 216 -5.69 12.02 -11.15
N GLU A 217 -5.22 12.78 -12.14
CA GLU A 217 -4.69 12.22 -13.39
C GLU A 217 -3.46 11.32 -13.17
N GLN A 218 -2.74 11.50 -12.06
CA GLN A 218 -1.53 10.74 -11.73
C GLN A 218 -1.82 9.51 -10.86
N GLY A 219 -3.08 9.33 -10.44
CA GLY A 219 -3.50 8.30 -9.49
C GLY A 219 -4.20 8.87 -8.26
N GLU A 220 -4.37 8.04 -7.24
CA GLU A 220 -4.97 8.44 -5.96
C GLU A 220 -3.94 9.23 -5.13
N ALA A 221 -4.25 10.51 -4.88
CA ALA A 221 -3.45 11.39 -4.06
C ALA A 221 -3.97 11.39 -2.62
N PHE A 222 -3.09 11.17 -1.65
CA PHE A 222 -3.44 11.08 -0.22
C PHE A 222 -3.02 12.35 0.52
N GLY A 223 -3.89 12.83 1.40
CA GLY A 223 -3.52 13.87 2.35
C GLY A 223 -2.51 13.38 3.37
N ALA A 224 -2.65 12.16 3.88
CA ALA A 224 -1.54 11.40 4.46
C ALA A 224 -1.82 9.89 4.50
N ARG A 225 -0.88 9.11 3.98
CA ARG A 225 -0.81 7.65 4.10
C ARG A 225 0.63 7.27 4.42
N LEU A 226 0.83 6.52 5.51
CA LEU A 226 2.14 6.34 6.14
C LEU A 226 2.42 4.87 6.42
N GLU A 227 3.68 4.48 6.26
CA GLU A 227 4.29 3.30 6.87
C GLU A 227 5.43 3.76 7.78
N SER A 228 5.27 3.65 9.09
CA SER A 228 6.26 4.09 10.10
C SER A 228 6.97 2.89 10.72
N TYR A 229 8.30 2.86 10.64
CA TYR A 229 9.12 1.70 10.98
C TYR A 229 9.61 1.79 12.44
N ILE A 230 8.70 1.54 13.37
CA ILE A 230 8.91 1.65 14.83
C ILE A 230 10.07 0.73 15.29
N LYS A 231 10.03 -0.52 14.84
CA LYS A 231 11.11 -1.49 15.02
C LYS A 231 11.43 -2.15 13.69
N GLY A 232 12.70 -2.23 13.36
CA GLY A 232 13.17 -2.83 12.11
C GLY A 232 14.66 -3.15 12.17
N PRO A 233 15.28 -3.51 11.03
CA PRO A 233 16.65 -4.03 10.98
C PRO A 233 17.71 -3.05 11.53
N GLY A 234 17.40 -1.75 11.63
CA GLY A 234 18.30 -0.75 12.19
C GLY A 234 18.36 -0.72 13.72
N ASN A 235 17.35 -1.24 14.42
CA ASN A 235 17.25 -1.16 15.88
C ASN A 235 16.73 -2.44 16.57
N GLU A 236 16.30 -3.45 15.80
CA GLU A 236 15.81 -4.74 16.28
C GLU A 236 16.36 -5.83 15.34
N PRO A 237 17.30 -6.68 15.80
CA PRO A 237 17.90 -7.71 14.96
C PRO A 237 16.96 -8.88 14.68
N ASP A 238 15.95 -9.08 15.53
CA ASP A 238 14.97 -10.16 15.41
C ASP A 238 13.78 -9.74 14.52
N PRO A 239 13.64 -10.30 13.30
CA PRO A 239 12.60 -9.90 12.36
C PRO A 239 11.17 -10.13 12.87
N ASP A 240 10.97 -11.10 13.76
CA ASP A 240 9.65 -11.43 14.31
C ASP A 240 9.18 -10.36 15.31
N LYS A 241 10.10 -9.52 15.77
CA LYS A 241 9.83 -8.37 16.65
C LYS A 241 9.76 -7.05 15.92
N TRP A 242 9.94 -7.04 14.59
CA TRP A 242 9.77 -5.82 13.80
C TRP A 242 8.35 -5.31 13.91
N LYS A 243 8.20 -3.99 13.97
CA LYS A 243 6.92 -3.30 14.14
C LYS A 243 6.84 -2.17 13.15
N THR A 244 5.83 -2.23 12.28
CA THR A 244 5.54 -1.17 11.31
C THR A 244 4.10 -0.72 11.50
N GLU A 245 3.91 0.56 11.81
CA GLU A 245 2.58 1.14 11.82
C GLU A 245 2.19 1.50 10.39
N VAL A 246 1.00 1.09 9.97
CA VAL A 246 0.33 1.63 8.78
C VAL A 246 -0.74 2.60 9.25
N ALA A 247 -0.76 3.81 8.69
CA ALA A 247 -1.71 4.85 9.09
C ALA A 247 -2.24 5.63 7.88
N ILE A 248 -3.54 5.92 7.87
CA ILE A 248 -4.19 6.71 6.81
C ILE A 248 -5.02 7.81 7.47
N ARG A 249 -4.84 9.05 7.01
CA ARG A 249 -5.64 10.19 7.45
C ARG A 249 -7.08 10.02 6.97
N VAL A 250 -8.01 10.28 7.87
CA VAL A 250 -9.45 10.30 7.60
C VAL A 250 -9.82 11.71 7.15
N ALA A 251 -10.72 11.82 6.17
CA ALA A 251 -11.24 13.09 5.72
C ALA A 251 -11.91 13.85 6.89
N ASP A 252 -11.75 15.16 6.89
CA ASP A 252 -12.44 16.02 7.83
C ASP A 252 -13.96 15.90 7.57
N GLN A 253 -14.75 15.79 8.65
CA GLN A 253 -16.21 15.79 8.50
C GLN A 253 -16.63 17.19 8.03
N SER A 254 -17.32 17.23 6.89
CA SER A 254 -17.93 18.46 6.37
C SER A 254 -19.27 18.73 7.02
#